data_AF-A0AAW1R6H0-F1
#
_entry.id   AF-A0AAW1R6H0-F1
#
_cell.length_a   1.000
_cell.length_b   1.000
_cell.length_c   1.000
_cell.angle_alpha   90.00
_cell.angle_beta   90.00
_cell.angle_gamma   90.00
#
_symmetry.space_group_name_H-M   'P 1'
#
loop_
_entity.id
_entity.type
_entity.pdbx_description
1 polymer ?
#
loop_
_entity_poly.entity_id
_entity_poly.type
_entity_poly.pdbx_seq_one_letter_code
_entity_poly.pdbx_strand_id
1 'polypeptide(L)'
;MLRRAACGGVAALRAGMEACSSSASSTTSLLSAQKQQRGMKVIVQNNNVDRAMGQLNRKLRAEGILQKWKEQSVYLKPATRRVLAQKETEHRLKKQRFRELMSWVLKRKARGF
;
A
#
# COMPACT_ATOMS: atom_id res chain seq x y z
N MET A 1 18.29 -6.76 59.41
CA MET A 1 17.07 -5.95 59.62
C MET A 1 15.92 -6.63 58.88
N LEU A 2 15.36 -7.72 59.39
CA LEU A 2 14.09 -7.81 60.14
C LEU A 2 12.90 -6.97 59.61
N ARG A 3 11.92 -7.67 59.03
CA ARG A 3 10.44 -7.57 59.11
C ARG A 3 9.90 -8.50 58.00
N ARG A 4 9.26 -9.67 58.18
CA ARG A 4 8.35 -10.27 59.17
C ARG A 4 7.01 -9.53 59.33
N ALA A 5 6.00 -9.98 58.58
CA ALA A 5 4.61 -10.25 58.99
C ALA A 5 3.87 -10.84 57.75
N ALA A 6 3.51 -12.12 57.66
CA ALA A 6 2.61 -12.95 58.48
C ALA A 6 1.13 -12.84 58.04
N CYS A 7 0.59 -14.01 57.62
CA CYS A 7 -0.79 -14.56 57.69
C CYS A 7 -2.00 -13.61 57.55
N GLY A 8 -3.10 -13.98 56.90
CA GLY A 8 -3.73 -15.28 56.67
C GLY A 8 -5.25 -15.05 56.66
N GLY A 9 -6.04 -16.04 56.24
CA GLY A 9 -7.48 -16.05 56.52
C GLY A 9 -8.38 -16.24 55.29
N VAL A 10 -8.49 -17.46 54.77
CA VAL A 10 -9.67 -18.36 54.76
C VAL A 10 -11.02 -17.82 54.23
N ALA A 11 -11.63 -18.67 53.39
CA ALA A 11 -13.07 -18.88 53.20
C ALA A 11 -13.84 -17.78 52.44
N ALA A 12 -14.81 -18.05 51.56
CA ALA A 12 -15.36 -19.27 50.99
C ALA A 12 -16.27 -18.84 49.81
N LEU A 13 -16.59 -19.85 48.98
CA LEU A 13 -17.69 -19.97 48.02
C LEU A 13 -18.69 -18.80 47.92
N ARG A 14 -19.00 -18.40 46.67
CA ARG A 14 -20.36 -18.57 46.16
C ARG A 14 -20.41 -18.73 44.64
N ALA A 15 -21.10 -19.80 44.26
CA ALA A 15 -21.46 -20.14 42.91
C ALA A 15 -22.34 -19.05 42.28
N GLY A 16 -22.07 -18.78 41.01
CA GLY A 16 -22.95 -18.05 40.10
C GLY A 16 -22.79 -18.70 38.74
N MET A 17 -23.56 -19.77 38.52
CA MET A 17 -23.81 -20.35 37.21
C MET A 17 -24.44 -19.27 36.32
N GLU A 18 -23.74 -18.82 35.28
CA GLU A 18 -24.38 -18.41 34.04
C GLU A 18 -23.64 -19.03 32.87
N ALA A 19 -24.46 -19.50 31.93
CA ALA A 19 -24.14 -20.50 30.94
C ALA A 19 -23.06 -20.03 29.96
N CYS A 20 -22.05 -20.87 29.79
CA CYS A 20 -21.18 -20.89 28.63
C CYS A 20 -21.96 -21.42 27.41
N SER A 21 -22.81 -20.57 26.83
CA SER A 21 -23.27 -20.79 25.45
C SER A 21 -22.08 -20.62 24.51
N SER A 22 -21.63 -21.78 24.04
CA SER A 22 -20.47 -21.97 23.17
C SER A 22 -20.80 -21.48 21.76
N SER A 23 -20.68 -20.19 21.52
CA SER A 23 -20.78 -19.62 20.16
C SER A 23 -20.02 -18.30 20.03
N ALA A 24 -18.82 -18.22 20.62
CA ALA A 24 -17.94 -17.04 20.53
C ALA A 24 -16.58 -17.36 19.89
N SER A 25 -16.45 -18.49 19.19
CA SER A 25 -15.21 -18.91 18.52
C SER A 25 -15.15 -18.50 17.04
N SER A 26 -16.26 -18.05 16.46
CA SER A 26 -16.37 -17.82 15.00
C SER A 26 -16.03 -16.40 14.58
N THR A 27 -16.11 -15.41 15.48
CA THR A 27 -15.93 -13.98 15.14
C THR A 27 -14.46 -13.55 14.96
N THR A 28 -13.52 -14.22 15.63
CA THR A 28 -12.07 -13.94 15.46
C THR A 28 -11.53 -14.38 14.10
N SER A 29 -12.14 -15.39 13.48
CA SER A 29 -11.72 -15.92 12.18
C SER A 29 -12.01 -14.98 11.00
N LEU A 30 -13.11 -14.21 11.05
CA LEU A 30 -13.47 -13.26 10.00
C LEU A 30 -12.55 -12.03 10.00
N LEU A 31 -12.07 -11.62 11.18
CA LEU A 31 -11.12 -10.51 11.34
C LEU A 31 -9.71 -10.89 10.88
N SER A 32 -9.31 -12.17 11.01
CA SER A 32 -8.01 -12.65 10.50
C SER A 32 -8.00 -12.83 8.98
N ALA A 33 -9.14 -13.22 8.38
CA ALA A 33 -9.31 -13.29 6.92
C ALA A 33 -9.20 -11.92 6.23
N GLN A 34 -9.70 -10.86 6.88
CA GLN A 34 -9.50 -9.46 6.42
C GLN A 34 -8.03 -9.02 6.51
N LYS A 35 -7.28 -9.49 7.51
CA LYS A 35 -5.84 -9.17 7.71
C LYS A 35 -4.90 -9.79 6.65
N GLN A 36 -5.36 -10.78 5.89
CA GLN A 36 -4.58 -11.38 4.79
C GLN A 36 -4.72 -10.61 3.48
N GLN A 37 -5.44 -9.49 3.46
CA GLN A 37 -5.50 -8.60 2.30
C GLN A 37 -4.23 -7.74 2.15
N ARG A 38 -3.03 -8.34 2.11
CA ARG A 38 -1.78 -7.63 1.84
C ARG A 38 -1.53 -7.56 0.33
N GLY A 39 -1.22 -6.36 -0.20
CA GLY A 39 -0.88 -6.13 -1.61
C GLY A 39 -1.89 -5.28 -2.39
N MET A 40 -1.54 -4.93 -3.64
CA MET A 40 -2.37 -4.13 -4.54
C MET A 40 -3.55 -4.95 -5.07
N LYS A 41 -4.78 -4.46 -4.89
CA LYS A 41 -6.01 -5.15 -5.32
C LYS A 41 -6.92 -4.26 -6.15
N VAL A 42 -7.67 -4.88 -7.05
CA VAL A 42 -8.72 -4.24 -7.85
C VAL A 42 -9.93 -5.17 -7.86
N ILE A 43 -11.09 -4.65 -7.49
CA ILE A 43 -12.36 -5.37 -7.54
C ILE A 43 -12.91 -5.26 -8.96
N VAL A 44 -13.32 -6.38 -9.56
CA VAL A 44 -13.95 -6.41 -10.88
C VAL A 44 -15.44 -6.14 -10.71
N GLN A 45 -15.96 -5.12 -11.38
CA GLN A 45 -17.39 -4.78 -11.39
C GLN A 45 -18.01 -5.14 -12.74
N ASN A 46 -19.25 -5.63 -12.74
CA ASN A 46 -20.08 -5.86 -13.92
C ASN A 46 -19.40 -6.76 -15.00
N ASN A 47 -18.66 -7.79 -14.57
CA ASN A 47 -17.87 -8.69 -15.43
C ASN A 47 -16.88 -7.99 -16.39
N ASN A 48 -16.54 -6.72 -16.15
CA ASN A 48 -15.62 -5.98 -17.01
C ASN A 48 -14.18 -6.15 -16.54
N VAL A 49 -13.55 -7.22 -17.00
CA VAL A 49 -12.17 -7.59 -16.64
C VAL A 49 -11.15 -6.63 -17.26
N ASP A 50 -11.35 -6.19 -18.50
CA ASP A 50 -10.41 -5.30 -19.20
C ASP A 50 -10.25 -3.97 -18.46
N ARG A 51 -11.36 -3.41 -17.98
CA ARG A 51 -11.33 -2.19 -17.17
C ARG A 51 -10.60 -2.42 -15.85
N ALA A 52 -10.82 -3.56 -15.20
CA ALA A 52 -10.13 -3.90 -13.96
C ALA A 52 -8.62 -4.07 -14.17
N MET A 53 -8.21 -4.72 -15.27
CA MET A 53 -6.81 -4.86 -15.66
C MET A 53 -6.17 -3.50 -15.99
N GLY A 54 -6.88 -2.62 -16.68
CA GLY A 54 -6.43 -1.25 -16.95
C GLY A 54 -6.26 -0.43 -15.67
N GLN A 55 -7.19 -0.58 -14.71
CA GLN A 55 -7.06 0.04 -13.39
C GLN A 55 -5.85 -0.49 -12.62
N LEU A 56 -5.64 -1.81 -12.62
CA LEU A 56 -4.49 -2.44 -11.96
C LEU A 56 -3.18 -1.92 -12.55
N ASN A 57 -3.05 -1.90 -13.88
CA ASN A 57 -1.87 -1.38 -14.56
C ASN A 57 -1.62 0.10 -14.25
N ARG A 58 -2.69 0.93 -14.16
CA ARG A 58 -2.57 2.33 -13.73
C ARG A 58 -2.04 2.44 -12.31
N LYS A 59 -2.56 1.64 -11.36
CA LYS A 59 -2.07 1.63 -9.98
C LYS A 59 -0.61 1.18 -9.90
N LEU A 60 -0.23 0.12 -10.63
CA LEU A 60 1.16 -0.37 -10.70
C LEU A 60 2.14 0.68 -11.23
N ARG A 61 1.71 1.47 -12.24
CA ARG A 61 2.49 2.60 -12.77
C ARG A 61 2.58 3.76 -11.78
N ALA A 62 1.49 4.08 -11.08
CA ALA A 62 1.47 5.15 -10.08
C ALA A 62 2.43 4.88 -8.91
N GLU A 63 2.51 3.63 -8.46
CA GLU A 63 3.47 3.20 -7.42
C GLU A 63 4.90 2.99 -7.93
N GLY A 64 5.10 3.07 -9.26
CA GLY A 64 6.39 2.87 -9.92
C GLY A 64 6.92 1.44 -9.83
N ILE A 65 6.09 0.47 -9.47
CA ILE A 65 6.50 -0.94 -9.24
C ILE A 65 7.05 -1.56 -10.53
N LEU A 66 6.40 -1.31 -11.68
CA LEU A 66 6.87 -1.85 -12.97
C LEU A 66 8.28 -1.39 -13.32
N GLN A 67 8.60 -0.12 -13.01
CA GLN A 67 9.92 0.44 -13.25
C GLN A 67 10.95 -0.17 -12.29
N LYS A 68 10.58 -0.33 -11.01
CA LYS A 68 11.43 -1.00 -10.01
C LYS A 68 11.74 -2.44 -10.39
N TRP A 69 10.74 -3.21 -10.81
CA TRP A 69 10.95 -4.59 -11.27
C TRP A 69 11.87 -4.65 -12.49
N LYS A 70 11.73 -3.71 -13.43
CA LYS A 70 12.65 -3.61 -14.57
C LYS A 70 14.08 -3.32 -14.12
N GLU A 71 14.28 -2.39 -13.19
CA GLU A 71 15.59 -2.05 -12.63
C GLU A 71 16.22 -3.19 -11.81
N GLN A 72 15.39 -4.00 -11.15
CA GLN A 72 15.82 -5.16 -10.37
C GLN A 72 16.13 -6.40 -11.20
N SER A 73 15.68 -6.46 -12.46
CA SER A 73 15.87 -7.64 -13.32
C SER A 73 17.33 -7.97 -13.63
N VAL A 74 18.21 -6.96 -13.66
CA VAL A 74 19.64 -7.11 -13.98
C VAL A 74 20.49 -6.33 -12.98
N TYR A 75 21.61 -6.92 -12.57
CA TYR A 75 22.58 -6.19 -11.76
C TYR A 75 23.25 -5.08 -12.56
N LEU A 76 23.01 -3.84 -12.14
CA LEU A 76 23.75 -2.67 -12.60
C LEU A 76 24.70 -2.18 -11.49
N LYS A 77 25.92 -1.81 -11.86
CA LYS A 77 26.87 -1.15 -10.95
C LYS A 77 26.24 0.16 -10.41
N PRO A 78 26.47 0.55 -9.14
CA PRO A 78 25.89 1.77 -8.59
C PRO A 78 26.24 3.04 -9.39
N ALA A 79 27.45 3.12 -9.97
CA ALA A 79 27.83 4.23 -10.84
C ALA A 79 26.95 4.32 -12.09
N THR A 80 26.68 3.20 -12.77
CA THR A 80 25.82 3.20 -13.96
C THR A 80 24.36 3.50 -13.60
N ARG A 81 23.88 3.02 -12.44
CA ARG A 81 22.55 3.38 -11.91
C ARG A 81 22.40 4.90 -11.72
N ARG A 82 23.42 5.57 -11.15
CA ARG A 82 23.41 7.04 -10.95
C ARG A 82 23.33 7.80 -12.27
N VAL A 83 24.10 7.40 -13.28
CA VAL A 83 24.08 8.02 -14.61
C VAL A 83 22.71 7.85 -15.28
N LEU A 84 22.09 6.67 -15.19
CA LEU A 84 20.75 6.45 -15.73
C LEU A 84 19.69 7.30 -15.04
N ALA A 85 19.76 7.44 -13.71
CA ALA A 85 18.85 8.29 -12.95
C ALA A 85 18.98 9.79 -13.32
N GLN A 86 20.20 10.27 -13.56
CA GLN A 86 20.45 11.62 -14.05
C GLN A 86 19.84 11.84 -15.44
N LYS A 87 20.09 10.92 -16.38
CA LYS A 87 19.52 10.97 -17.73
C LYS A 87 18.00 10.94 -17.75
N GLU A 88 17.38 10.12 -16.90
CA GLU A 88 15.92 10.08 -16.75
C GLU A 88 15.37 11.42 -16.22
N THR A 89 16.06 12.03 -15.26
CA THR A 89 15.67 13.33 -14.70
C THR A 89 15.79 14.43 -15.76
N GLU A 90 16.89 14.49 -16.51
CA GLU A 90 17.09 15.42 -17.62
C GLU A 90 16.01 15.25 -18.70
N HIS A 91 15.70 14.01 -19.07
CA HIS A 91 14.65 13.69 -20.03
C HIS A 91 13.28 14.17 -19.54
N ARG A 92 12.94 13.94 -18.26
CA ARG A 92 11.70 14.43 -17.65
C ARG A 92 11.60 15.95 -17.69
N LEU A 93 12.67 16.66 -17.33
CA LEU A 93 12.72 18.13 -17.37
C LEU A 93 12.58 18.67 -18.79
N LYS A 94 13.31 18.08 -19.76
CA LYS A 94 13.21 18.46 -21.18
C LYS A 94 11.78 18.31 -21.69
N LYS A 95 11.11 17.21 -21.34
CA LYS A 95 9.71 16.95 -21.71
C LYS A 95 8.73 17.93 -21.06
N GLN A 96 8.96 18.32 -19.80
CA GLN A 96 8.14 19.32 -19.11
C GLN A 96 8.28 20.69 -19.78
N ARG A 97 9.51 21.15 -20.01
CA ARG A 97 9.80 22.42 -20.72
C ARG A 97 9.14 22.45 -22.10
N PHE A 98 9.22 21.35 -22.84
CA PHE A 98 8.57 21.25 -24.14
C PHE A 98 7.04 21.38 -24.04
N ARG A 99 6.40 20.73 -23.06
CA ARG A 99 4.96 20.85 -22.83
C ARG A 99 4.53 22.28 -22.45
N GLU A 100 5.31 22.94 -21.62
CA GLU A 100 5.08 24.34 -21.22
C GLU A 100 5.19 25.28 -22.41
N LEU A 101 6.26 25.13 -23.20
CA LEU A 101 6.47 25.89 -24.43
C LEU A 101 5.31 25.68 -25.41
N MET A 102 4.93 24.43 -25.68
CA MET A 102 3.81 24.12 -26.57
C MET A 102 2.48 24.65 -26.04
N SER A 103 2.22 24.53 -24.73
CA SER A 103 1.04 25.13 -24.10
C SER A 103 1.00 26.64 -24.31
N TRP A 104 2.14 27.32 -24.17
CA TRP A 104 2.25 28.76 -24.41
C TRP A 104 2.02 29.12 -25.89
N VAL A 105 2.68 28.41 -26.82
CA VAL A 105 2.52 28.62 -28.27
C VAL A 105 1.08 28.39 -28.70
N LEU A 106 0.44 27.30 -28.26
CA LEU A 106 -0.95 26.99 -28.60
C LEU A 106 -1.93 28.03 -28.06
N LYS A 107 -1.73 28.51 -26.82
CA LYS A 107 -2.54 29.60 -26.25
C LYS A 107 -2.37 30.91 -27.02
N ARG A 108 -1.15 31.22 -27.48
CA ARG A 108 -0.87 32.41 -28.28
C ARG A 108 -1.54 32.33 -29.66
N LYS A 109 -1.39 31.17 -30.34
CA LYS A 109 -2.05 30.89 -31.62
C LYS A 109 -3.58 30.95 -31.52
N ALA A 110 -4.17 30.38 -30.46
CA ALA A 110 -5.62 30.43 -30.25
C ALA A 110 -6.15 31.86 -30.05
N ARG A 111 -5.31 32.80 -29.60
CA ARG A 111 -5.64 34.23 -29.45
C ARG A 111 -5.46 35.03 -30.73
N GLY A 112 -4.98 34.42 -31.82
CA GLY A 112 -4.77 35.08 -33.12
C GLY A 112 -3.42 35.77 -33.29
N PHE A 113 -2.41 35.43 -32.49
CA PHE A 113 -1.03 35.94 -32.57
C PHE A 113 0.00 34.86 -32.90
#